data_AF-A0A952MAN4-F1
#
_entry.id   AF-A0A952MAN4-F1
#
_cell.length_a   1.000
_cell.length_b   1.000
_cell.length_c   1.000
_cell.angle_alpha   90.00
_cell.angle_beta   90.00
_cell.angle_gamma   90.00
#
_symmetry.space_group_name_H-M   'P 1'
#
loop_
_entity.id
_entity.type
_entity.pdbx_description
1 polymer ?
#
loop_
_entity_poly.entity_id
_entity_poly.type
_entity_poly.pdbx_seq_one_letter_code
_entity_poly.pdbx_strand_id
1 'polypeptide(L)'
;MSLIDLTFLQGFTKGDNAKMKKYISMFLDIAPKSITDMEAMNQEKRYDELKVVAHSLKPQVSYMGIKHLETNIKEIELFAGSKTNTEQLAEKIAYFKTECTKACEELSSAASKL
;
A
#
# COMPACT_ATOMS: atom_id res chain seq x y z
N MET A 1 -6.58 2.66 -17.87
CA MET A 1 -6.55 1.37 -17.15
C MET A 1 -6.92 1.63 -15.70
N SER A 2 -7.69 0.75 -15.07
CA SER A 2 -7.96 0.80 -13.62
C SER A 2 -6.70 0.40 -12.85
N LEU A 3 -6.41 1.08 -11.73
CA LEU A 3 -5.27 0.79 -10.86
C LEU A 3 -5.57 -0.32 -9.84
N ILE A 4 -6.86 -0.65 -9.66
CA ILE A 4 -7.36 -1.54 -8.62
C ILE A 4 -8.08 -2.76 -9.23
N ASP A 5 -8.09 -3.87 -8.50
CA ASP A 5 -8.81 -5.09 -8.88
C ASP A 5 -9.44 -5.70 -7.62
N LEU A 6 -10.70 -5.35 -7.38
CA LEU A 6 -11.43 -5.78 -6.19
C LEU A 6 -11.96 -7.21 -6.28
N THR A 7 -11.65 -7.98 -7.34
CA THR A 7 -12.09 -9.37 -7.50
C THR A 7 -11.69 -10.22 -6.29
N PHE A 8 -10.45 -10.06 -5.82
CA PHE A 8 -9.98 -10.75 -4.62
C PHE A 8 -10.79 -10.34 -3.39
N LEU A 9 -10.94 -9.03 -3.16
CA LEU A 9 -11.67 -8.52 -2.00
C LEU A 9 -13.14 -8.96 -2.01
N GLN A 10 -13.79 -8.96 -3.17
CA GLN A 10 -15.16 -9.43 -3.33
C GLN A 10 -15.27 -10.92 -2.98
N GLY A 11 -14.36 -11.76 -3.46
CA GLY A 11 -14.31 -13.18 -3.10
C GLY A 11 -14.06 -13.39 -1.60
N PHE A 12 -13.10 -12.65 -1.03
CA PHE A 12 -12.73 -12.71 0.39
C PHE A 12 -13.88 -12.31 1.32
N THR A 13 -14.64 -11.29 0.94
CA THR A 13 -15.82 -10.81 1.69
C THR A 13 -17.09 -11.58 1.36
N LYS A 14 -17.04 -12.55 0.44
CA LYS A 14 -18.19 -13.29 -0.10
C LYS A 14 -19.26 -12.39 -0.72
N GLY A 15 -18.84 -11.29 -1.35
CA GLY A 15 -19.73 -10.30 -1.96
C GLY A 15 -20.48 -9.40 -0.98
N ASP A 16 -20.09 -9.38 0.30
CA ASP A 16 -20.70 -8.51 1.31
C ASP A 16 -20.18 -7.07 1.17
N ASN A 17 -21.01 -6.20 0.59
CA ASN A 17 -20.68 -4.79 0.36
C ASN A 17 -20.29 -4.04 1.64
N ALA A 18 -20.90 -4.34 2.79
CA ALA A 18 -20.57 -3.68 4.05
C ALA A 18 -19.16 -4.07 4.51
N LYS A 19 -18.79 -5.35 4.37
CA LYS A 19 -17.41 -5.80 4.61
C LYS A 19 -16.44 -5.18 3.62
N MET A 20 -16.76 -5.16 2.32
CA MET A 20 -15.90 -4.55 1.31
C MET A 20 -15.61 -3.08 1.64
N LYS A 21 -16.65 -2.27 1.92
CA LYS A 21 -16.49 -0.88 2.34
C LYS A 21 -15.60 -0.75 3.56
N LYS A 22 -15.77 -1.62 4.58
CA LYS A 22 -14.93 -1.62 5.78
C LYS A 22 -13.45 -1.83 5.44
N TYR A 23 -13.11 -2.81 4.61
CA TYR A 23 -11.71 -3.06 4.21
C TYR A 23 -11.14 -1.92 3.38
N ILE A 24 -11.92 -1.36 2.47
CA ILE A 24 -11.50 -0.19 1.67
C ILE A 24 -11.25 1.02 2.59
N SER A 25 -12.16 1.33 3.51
CA SER A 25 -11.98 2.44 4.46
C SER A 25 -10.76 2.23 5.36
N MET A 26 -10.49 1.00 5.81
CA MET A 26 -9.27 0.69 6.56
C MET A 26 -8.02 0.97 5.73
N PHE A 27 -7.99 0.55 4.45
CA PHE A 27 -6.88 0.85 3.55
C PHE A 27 -6.66 2.37 3.39
N LEU A 28 -7.75 3.12 3.15
CA LEU A 28 -7.72 4.57 2.96
C LEU A 28 -7.21 5.33 4.19
N ASP A 29 -7.39 4.80 5.40
CA ASP A 29 -6.86 5.39 6.64
C ASP A 29 -5.41 4.98 6.93
N ILE A 30 -5.06 3.71 6.67
CA ILE A 30 -3.76 3.14 7.04
C ILE A 30 -2.67 3.51 6.03
N ALA A 31 -2.97 3.48 4.73
CA ALA A 31 -1.96 3.63 3.69
C ALA A 31 -1.25 5.00 3.73
N PRO A 32 -1.96 6.15 3.83
CA PRO A 32 -1.31 7.46 3.88
C PRO A 32 -0.40 7.64 5.10
N LYS A 33 -0.81 7.12 6.26
CA LYS A 33 -0.03 7.15 7.51
C LYS A 33 1.24 6.31 7.36
N SER A 34 1.09 5.07 6.89
CA SER A 34 2.20 4.14 6.64
C SER A 34 3.24 4.72 5.66
N ILE A 35 2.78 5.43 4.62
CA ILE A 35 3.67 6.08 3.66
C ILE A 35 4.46 7.21 4.33
N THR A 36 3.79 8.04 5.12
CA THR A 36 4.44 9.14 5.86
C THR A 36 5.48 8.59 6.85
N ASP A 37 5.15 7.51 7.54
CA ASP A 37 6.08 6.81 8.45
C ASP A 37 7.29 6.26 7.69
N MET A 38 7.09 5.61 6.53
CA MET A 38 8.19 5.13 5.70
C MET A 38 9.11 6.26 5.23
N GLU A 39 8.56 7.42 4.83
CA GLU A 39 9.34 8.60 4.45
C GLU A 39 10.23 9.08 5.62
N ALA A 40 9.65 9.22 6.82
CA ALA A 40 10.38 9.65 8.02
C ALA A 40 11.44 8.63 8.45
N MET A 41 11.08 7.34 8.51
CA MET A 41 12.00 6.25 8.86
C MET A 41 13.17 6.17 7.88
N ASN A 42 12.95 6.41 6.59
CA ASN A 42 14.03 6.45 5.61
C ASN A 42 14.99 7.64 5.86
N GLN A 43 14.46 8.83 6.16
CA GLN A 43 15.27 10.02 6.48
C GLN A 43 16.10 9.83 7.77
N GLU A 44 15.50 9.19 8.78
CA GLU A 44 16.13 8.88 10.06
C GLU A 44 16.99 7.60 10.03
N LYS A 45 17.07 6.92 8.88
CA LYS A 45 17.79 5.64 8.68
C LYS A 45 17.30 4.51 9.59
N ARG A 46 16.03 4.55 10.01
CA ARG A 46 15.34 3.52 10.82
C ARG A 46 14.83 2.37 9.94
N TYR A 47 15.76 1.71 9.25
CA TYR A 47 15.43 0.71 8.22
C TYR A 47 14.69 -0.53 8.75
N ASP A 48 15.00 -0.96 9.96
CA ASP A 48 14.34 -2.13 10.56
C ASP A 48 12.84 -1.85 10.81
N GLU A 49 12.48 -0.61 11.16
CA GLU A 49 11.10 -0.18 11.32
C GLU A 49 10.40 0.04 9.97
N LEU A 50 11.11 0.65 9.01
CA LEU A 50 10.62 0.83 7.63
C LEU A 50 10.21 -0.53 7.02
N LYS A 51 11.07 -1.55 7.18
CA LYS A 51 10.77 -2.92 6.77
C LYS A 51 9.45 -3.42 7.37
N VAL A 52 9.22 -3.22 8.66
CA VAL A 52 8.01 -3.69 9.36
C VAL A 52 6.77 -2.99 8.81
N VAL A 53 6.83 -1.68 8.57
CA VAL A 53 5.73 -0.92 7.96
C VAL A 53 5.45 -1.41 6.54
N ALA A 54 6.49 -1.57 5.71
CA ALA A 54 6.34 -2.07 4.34
C ALA A 54 5.74 -3.49 4.30
N HIS A 55 6.21 -4.38 5.18
CA HIS A 55 5.67 -5.74 5.31
C HIS A 55 4.17 -5.73 5.65
N SER A 56 3.76 -4.86 6.56
CA SER A 56 2.36 -4.74 7.01
C SER A 56 1.46 -4.16 5.93
N LEU A 57 2.00 -3.27 5.08
CA LEU A 57 1.25 -2.62 4.00
C LEU A 57 1.10 -3.52 2.76
N LYS A 58 2.05 -4.41 2.49
CA LYS A 58 2.03 -5.35 1.36
C LYS A 58 0.71 -6.14 1.20
N PRO A 59 0.17 -6.83 2.22
CA PRO A 59 -1.12 -7.54 2.07
C PRO A 59 -2.29 -6.59 1.82
N GLN A 60 -2.25 -5.37 2.37
CA GLN A 60 -3.29 -4.35 2.17
C GLN A 60 -3.36 -3.91 0.70
N VAL A 61 -2.20 -3.69 0.07
CA VAL A 61 -2.07 -3.41 -1.38
C VAL A 61 -2.64 -4.55 -2.21
N SER A 62 -2.32 -5.80 -1.83
CA SER A 62 -2.79 -7.00 -2.55
C SER A 62 -4.31 -7.18 -2.44
N TYR A 63 -4.90 -6.92 -1.27
CA TYR A 63 -6.35 -6.98 -1.08
C TYR A 63 -7.10 -5.98 -1.97
N MET A 64 -6.54 -4.80 -2.18
CA MET A 64 -7.11 -3.79 -3.09
C MET A 64 -6.79 -4.07 -4.57
N GLY A 65 -6.02 -5.12 -4.86
CA GLY A 65 -5.64 -5.51 -6.23
C GLY A 65 -4.73 -4.50 -6.93
N ILE A 66 -3.93 -3.74 -6.18
CA ILE A 66 -3.03 -2.71 -6.73
C ILE A 66 -1.74 -3.37 -7.22
N LYS A 67 -1.86 -4.21 -8.26
CA LYS A 67 -0.82 -5.15 -8.71
C LYS A 67 0.53 -4.50 -9.02
N HIS A 68 0.51 -3.31 -9.62
CA HIS A 68 1.74 -2.59 -9.99
C HIS A 68 2.54 -2.12 -8.77
N LEU A 69 1.90 -1.94 -7.61
CA LEU A 69 2.59 -1.58 -6.36
C LEU A 69 3.09 -2.78 -5.55
N GLU A 70 2.63 -4.00 -5.84
CA GLU A 70 3.06 -5.18 -5.09
C GLU A 70 4.57 -5.43 -5.21
N THR A 71 5.14 -5.25 -6.41
CA THR A 71 6.59 -5.39 -6.61
C THR A 71 7.33 -4.27 -5.89
N ASN A 72 6.85 -3.03 -6.01
CA ASN A 72 7.51 -1.88 -5.39
C ASN A 72 7.56 -1.99 -3.85
N ILE A 73 6.46 -2.35 -3.18
CA ILE A 73 6.47 -2.50 -1.71
C ILE A 73 7.35 -3.67 -1.24
N LYS A 74 7.45 -4.75 -2.03
CA LYS A 74 8.39 -5.86 -1.76
C LYS A 74 9.84 -5.41 -1.88
N GLU A 75 10.16 -4.57 -2.86
CA GLU A 75 11.51 -4.00 -3.01
C GLU A 75 11.86 -3.04 -1.86
N ILE A 76 10.91 -2.19 -1.44
CA ILE A 76 11.08 -1.32 -0.26
C ILE A 76 11.37 -2.17 0.98
N GLU A 77 10.55 -3.20 1.24
CA GLU A 77 10.73 -4.13 2.36
C GLU A 77 12.11 -4.83 2.30
N LEU A 78 12.50 -5.30 1.11
CA LEU A 78 13.78 -5.98 0.89
C LEU A 78 14.95 -5.03 1.16
N PHE A 79 14.97 -3.86 0.52
CA PHE A 79 16.09 -2.91 0.59
C PHE A 79 16.29 -2.39 2.01
N ALA A 80 15.20 -2.11 2.72
CA ALA A 80 15.26 -1.74 4.13
C ALA A 80 15.74 -2.91 5.01
N GLY A 81 15.24 -4.12 4.78
CA GLY A 81 15.58 -5.30 5.58
C GLY A 81 17.00 -5.83 5.38
N SER A 82 17.55 -5.74 4.17
CA SER A 82 18.93 -6.09 3.87
C SER A 82 19.91 -4.93 4.09
N LYS A 83 19.40 -3.70 4.27
CA LYS A 83 20.18 -2.46 4.35
C LYS A 83 21.08 -2.28 3.11
N THR A 84 20.58 -2.71 1.94
CA THR A 84 21.23 -2.56 0.63
C THR A 84 20.39 -1.68 -0.26
N ASN A 85 21.01 -1.01 -1.21
CA ASN A 85 20.32 -0.12 -2.16
C ASN A 85 19.48 0.97 -1.46
N THR A 86 19.91 1.39 -0.26
CA THR A 86 19.19 2.38 0.56
C THR A 86 19.07 3.73 -0.13
N GLU A 87 19.98 4.03 -1.06
CA GLU A 87 19.93 5.21 -1.93
C GLU A 87 18.70 5.23 -2.85
N GLN A 88 18.13 4.06 -3.16
CA GLN A 88 16.93 3.92 -4.00
C GLN A 88 15.62 3.96 -3.20
N LEU A 89 15.68 3.85 -1.87
CA LEU A 89 14.47 3.81 -1.02
C LEU A 89 13.64 5.09 -1.17
N ALA A 90 14.29 6.26 -1.22
CA ALA A 90 13.59 7.54 -1.35
C ALA A 90 12.77 7.62 -2.64
N GLU A 91 13.36 7.22 -3.78
CA GLU A 91 12.68 7.19 -5.07
C GLU A 91 11.52 6.18 -5.08
N LYS A 92 11.75 4.97 -4.53
CA LYS A 92 10.71 3.93 -4.47
C LYS A 92 9.53 4.34 -3.59
N ILE A 93 9.79 4.96 -2.44
CA ILE A 93 8.74 5.46 -1.53
C ILE A 93 7.96 6.59 -2.21
N ALA A 94 8.63 7.51 -2.90
CA ALA A 94 7.97 8.59 -3.63
C ALA A 94 7.08 8.07 -4.77
N TYR A 95 7.56 7.06 -5.51
CA TYR A 95 6.76 6.36 -6.51
C TYR A 95 5.55 5.67 -5.88
N PHE A 96 5.76 4.91 -4.80
CA PHE A 96 4.69 4.23 -4.07
C PHE A 96 3.62 5.22 -3.61
N LYS A 97 4.03 6.35 -3.03
CA LYS A 97 3.14 7.42 -2.57
C LYS A 97 2.27 7.97 -3.70
N THR A 98 2.89 8.27 -4.83
CA THR A 98 2.20 8.84 -6.00
C THR A 98 1.13 7.90 -6.53
N GLU A 99 1.48 6.63 -6.76
CA GLU A 99 0.54 5.65 -7.31
C GLU A 99 -0.50 5.21 -6.27
N CYS A 100 -0.12 5.10 -5.00
CA CYS A 100 -1.04 4.75 -3.93
C CYS A 100 -2.09 5.84 -3.72
N THR A 101 -1.73 7.12 -3.87
CA THR A 101 -2.68 8.24 -3.82
C THR A 101 -3.73 8.12 -4.92
N LYS A 102 -3.30 7.86 -6.17
CA LYS A 102 -4.22 7.63 -7.29
C LYS A 102 -5.14 6.42 -7.05
N ALA A 103 -4.59 5.32 -6.52
CA ALA A 103 -5.37 4.15 -6.18
C ALA A 103 -6.39 4.44 -5.04
N CYS A 104 -6.03 5.27 -4.06
CA CYS A 104 -6.95 5.69 -2.99
C CYS A 104 -8.14 6.49 -3.54
N GLU A 105 -7.92 7.39 -4.50
CA GLU A 105 -8.99 8.12 -5.17
C GLU A 105 -9.96 7.17 -5.90
N GLU A 106 -9.43 6.19 -6.62
CA GLU A 106 -10.23 5.18 -7.31
C GLU A 106 -11.03 4.30 -6.33
N LEU A 107 -10.38 3.87 -5.23
CA LEU A 107 -11.02 3.10 -4.16
C LEU A 107 -12.16 3.87 -3.48
N SER A 108 -11.97 5.16 -3.21
CA SER A 108 -13.00 6.02 -2.61
C SER A 108 -14.24 6.14 -3.53
N SER A 109 -14.00 6.30 -4.84
CA SER A 109 -15.06 6.31 -5.85
C SER A 109 -15.78 4.96 -5.94
N ALA A 110 -15.05 3.85 -5.88
CA ALA A 110 -15.61 2.50 -5.89
C ALA A 110 -16.45 2.22 -4.63
N ALA A 111 -15.94 2.56 -3.45
CA ALA A 111 -16.64 2.37 -2.18
C ALA A 111 -17.96 3.14 -2.09
N SER A 112 -18.04 4.31 -2.74
CA SER A 112 -19.27 5.12 -2.81
C SER A 112 -20.37 4.48 -3.66
N LYS A 113 -20.04 3.48 -4.49
CA LYS A 113 -20.96 2.77 -5.41
C LYS A 113 -21.37 1.37 -4.94
N LEU A 114 -20.72 0.86 -3.88
CA LEU A 114 -21.10 -0.38 -3.18
C LEU A 114 -22.34 -0.15 -2.29
#